data_AF-A0A1I5W233-F1
#
_entry.id   AF-A0A1I5W233-F1
#
_cell.length_a   1.000
_cell.length_b   1.000
_cell.length_c   1.000
_cell.angle_alpha   90.00
_cell.angle_beta   90.00
_cell.angle_gamma   90.00
#
_symmetry.space_group_name_H-M   'P 1'
#
loop_
_entity.id
_entity.type
_entity.pdbx_description
1 polymer ?
#
loop_
_entity_poly.entity_id
_entity_poly.type
_entity_poly.pdbx_seq_one_letter_code
_entity_poly.pdbx_strand_id
1 'polypeptide(L)'
;MADNSAPCFNEADFREGTTVEFEAAKVGADAASDPFHRKSVTEKREAFAGANPISANVESSTVRIMRALQSTVKKEYKDLVGGNILLYGKSTTYTQTVDPEFAATFPPGFPAMDKLIFVSQAYEPPFTFPVDMKPGQVASQKSTITKTKVVDGRSDPATSIAATGELTYVGREKLETPLGTFDTCKLSLKITVGASVISTDATREFWLAAEGPYQGQLLKGGDTKSSWLVTKMTYSPK
;
A
#
# COMPACT_ATOMS: atom_id res chain seq x y z
N MET A 1 -23.81 -4.36 19.75
CA MET A 1 -22.55 -4.36 18.99
C MET A 1 -22.62 -3.14 18.07
N ALA A 2 -21.55 -2.35 17.96
CA ALA A 2 -21.58 -1.21 17.04
C ALA A 2 -21.59 -1.76 15.61
N ASP A 3 -22.66 -1.48 14.86
CA ASP A 3 -22.78 -1.87 13.45
C ASP A 3 -21.87 -1.06 12.53
N ASN A 4 -20.89 -0.32 13.07
CA ASN A 4 -20.00 0.54 12.30
C ASN A 4 -18.61 -0.09 12.07
N SER A 5 -17.87 0.53 11.15
CA SER A 5 -16.52 0.08 10.77
C SER A 5 -15.42 0.51 11.72
N ALA A 6 -15.69 1.40 12.70
CA ALA A 6 -14.65 1.99 13.55
C ALA A 6 -13.76 0.94 14.26
N PRO A 7 -14.29 -0.18 14.80
CA PRO A 7 -13.45 -1.19 15.45
C PRO A 7 -12.50 -1.93 14.50
N CYS A 8 -12.70 -1.82 13.19
CA CYS A 8 -11.85 -2.44 12.17
C CYS A 8 -10.70 -1.54 11.72
N PHE A 9 -10.48 -0.42 12.41
CA PHE A 9 -9.34 0.44 12.25
C PHE A 9 -8.60 0.53 13.57
N ASN A 10 -7.27 0.55 13.50
CA ASN A 10 -6.42 0.61 14.67
C ASN A 10 -5.50 1.82 14.57
N GLU A 11 -5.60 2.76 15.52
CA GLU A 11 -4.75 3.95 15.53
C GLU A 11 -3.27 3.60 15.64
N ALA A 12 -2.94 2.44 16.22
CA ALA A 12 -1.57 1.94 16.31
C ALA A 12 -0.92 1.80 14.92
N ASP A 13 -1.68 1.53 13.86
CA ASP A 13 -1.15 1.44 12.49
C ASP A 13 -0.54 2.77 11.99
N PHE A 14 -0.89 3.88 12.65
CA PHE A 14 -0.42 5.23 12.36
C PHE A 14 0.63 5.71 13.38
N ARG A 15 1.23 4.79 14.15
CA ARG A 15 2.33 5.10 15.08
C ARG A 15 3.63 4.52 14.56
N GLU A 16 4.68 5.33 14.62
CA GLU A 16 6.02 4.92 14.20
C GLU A 16 6.48 3.68 14.98
N GLY A 17 7.04 2.71 14.25
CA GLY A 17 7.51 1.44 14.78
C GLY A 17 6.46 0.32 14.80
N THR A 18 5.22 0.58 14.38
CA THR A 18 4.23 -0.49 14.18
C THR A 18 4.64 -1.37 13.00
N THR A 19 4.62 -2.69 13.19
CA THR A 19 5.01 -3.65 12.16
C THR A 19 3.93 -4.68 11.90
N VAL A 20 3.68 -4.98 10.63
CA VAL A 20 2.76 -6.02 10.17
C VAL A 20 3.49 -6.86 9.13
N GLU A 21 3.55 -8.17 9.33
CA GLU A 21 4.14 -9.10 8.39
C GLU A 21 3.18 -10.25 8.16
N PHE A 22 2.80 -10.51 6.92
CA PHE A 22 1.84 -11.58 6.62
C PHE A 22 2.18 -12.35 5.34
N GLU A 23 1.75 -13.61 5.33
CA GLU A 23 1.69 -14.47 4.15
C GLU A 23 0.22 -14.67 3.78
N ALA A 24 -0.09 -14.67 2.49
CA ALA A 24 -1.42 -14.92 1.96
C ALA A 24 -1.39 -15.90 0.80
N ALA A 25 -2.39 -16.77 0.74
CA ALA A 25 -2.58 -17.70 -0.37
C ALA A 25 -3.75 -17.24 -1.23
N LYS A 26 -3.65 -17.44 -2.55
CA LYS A 26 -4.78 -17.19 -3.45
C LYS A 26 -5.89 -18.21 -3.15
N VAL A 27 -7.13 -17.75 -3.04
CA VAL A 27 -8.27 -18.63 -2.77
C VAL A 27 -8.47 -19.57 -3.97
N GLY A 28 -8.51 -20.88 -3.69
CA GLY A 28 -8.64 -21.93 -4.70
C GLY A 28 -7.35 -22.25 -5.47
N ALA A 29 -6.20 -21.72 -5.05
CA ALA A 29 -4.91 -22.16 -5.58
C ALA A 29 -4.43 -23.46 -4.88
N ASP A 30 -3.65 -24.26 -5.61
CA ASP A 30 -3.04 -25.46 -5.06
C ASP A 30 -2.08 -25.12 -3.91
N ALA A 31 -1.92 -26.05 -2.97
CA ALA A 31 -1.02 -25.91 -1.83
C ALA A 31 0.46 -25.70 -2.22
N ALA A 32 0.83 -25.98 -3.48
CA ALA A 32 2.16 -25.76 -4.04
C ALA A 32 2.37 -24.34 -4.60
N SER A 33 1.35 -23.47 -4.59
CA SER A 33 1.51 -22.09 -5.05
C SER A 33 2.29 -21.26 -4.03
N ASP A 34 3.24 -20.45 -4.52
CA ASP A 34 4.01 -19.56 -3.65
C ASP A 34 3.08 -18.54 -2.98
N PRO A 35 3.12 -18.44 -1.64
CA PRO A 35 2.30 -17.46 -0.93
C PRO A 35 2.79 -16.04 -1.24
N PHE A 36 1.84 -15.12 -1.36
CA PHE A 36 2.13 -13.70 -1.35
C PHE A 36 2.65 -13.30 0.03
N HIS A 37 3.85 -12.72 0.09
CA HIS A 37 4.42 -12.20 1.32
C HIS A 37 4.40 -10.67 1.31
N ARG A 38 3.99 -10.05 2.42
CA ARG A 38 4.06 -8.61 2.61
C ARG A 38 4.53 -8.28 4.02
N LYS A 39 5.49 -7.37 4.11
CA LYS A 39 5.95 -6.77 5.36
C LYS A 39 5.79 -5.26 5.30
N SER A 40 5.12 -4.70 6.29
CA SER A 40 4.91 -3.28 6.46
C SER A 40 5.53 -2.80 7.76
N VAL A 41 6.26 -1.71 7.71
CA VAL A 41 6.76 -0.98 8.87
C VAL A 41 6.25 0.45 8.78
N THR A 42 5.50 0.90 9.77
CA THR A 42 5.14 2.31 9.91
C THR A 42 6.37 3.07 10.38
N GLU A 43 6.93 3.88 9.48
CA GLU A 43 8.10 4.69 9.73
C GLU A 43 7.68 6.10 10.21
N LYS A 44 8.67 6.97 10.42
CA LYS A 44 8.45 8.37 10.74
C LYS A 44 7.65 9.09 9.66
N ARG A 45 7.15 10.27 10.04
CA ARG A 45 6.58 11.22 9.08
C ARG A 45 7.63 11.68 8.07
N GLU A 46 7.23 11.80 6.82
CA GLU A 46 8.09 12.18 5.70
C GLU A 46 7.34 13.14 4.78
N ALA A 47 8.06 14.14 4.24
CA ALA A 47 7.46 15.09 3.30
C ALA A 47 7.06 14.38 2.00
N PHE A 48 5.78 14.45 1.64
CA PHE A 48 5.26 13.85 0.42
C PHE A 48 4.02 14.61 -0.07
N ALA A 49 3.95 14.87 -1.38
CA ALA A 49 2.82 15.55 -2.03
C ALA A 49 2.41 16.88 -1.35
N GLY A 50 3.40 17.69 -0.92
CA GLY A 50 3.14 18.96 -0.24
C GLY A 50 2.68 18.85 1.21
N ALA A 51 2.61 17.65 1.77
CA ALA A 51 2.24 17.38 3.17
C ALA A 51 3.36 16.67 3.93
N ASN A 52 3.12 16.33 5.21
CA ASN A 52 4.04 15.55 6.05
C ASN A 52 3.36 14.28 6.65
N PRO A 53 2.88 13.35 5.80
CA PRO A 53 2.19 12.15 6.24
C PRO A 53 3.10 11.14 6.93
N ILE A 54 2.49 10.19 7.63
CA ILE A 54 3.18 8.98 8.07
C ILE A 54 3.54 8.14 6.84
N SER A 55 4.78 7.67 6.79
CA SER A 55 5.25 6.77 5.75
C SER A 55 5.18 5.32 6.24
N ALA A 56 4.68 4.42 5.41
CA ALA A 56 4.69 2.99 5.66
C ALA A 56 5.56 2.31 4.60
N ASN A 57 6.66 1.70 5.01
CA ASN A 57 7.51 0.89 4.15
C ASN A 57 6.89 -0.49 4.01
N VAL A 58 6.32 -0.76 2.83
CA VAL A 58 5.48 -1.94 2.56
C VAL A 58 6.21 -3.04 1.80
N GLU A 59 7.42 -2.74 1.35
CA GLU A 59 8.31 -3.70 0.72
C GLU A 59 9.71 -3.10 0.67
N SER A 60 10.70 -3.86 1.17
CA SER A 60 12.11 -3.54 0.98
C SER A 60 12.83 -4.81 0.57
N SER A 61 13.47 -4.78 -0.59
CA SER A 61 14.25 -5.91 -1.10
C SER A 61 15.61 -5.44 -1.57
N THR A 62 16.63 -6.27 -1.33
CA THR A 62 17.96 -6.04 -1.87
C THR A 62 18.46 -7.32 -2.47
N VAL A 63 18.82 -7.27 -3.75
CA VAL A 63 19.30 -8.40 -4.52
C VAL A 63 20.65 -8.07 -5.13
N ARG A 64 21.59 -9.01 -5.05
CA ARG A 64 22.86 -8.92 -5.76
C ARG A 64 22.69 -9.57 -7.12
N ILE A 65 22.82 -8.78 -8.18
CA ILE A 65 22.77 -9.25 -9.57
C ILE A 65 24.17 -9.07 -10.14
N MET A 66 24.88 -10.18 -10.33
CA MET A 66 26.28 -10.17 -10.75
C MET A 66 27.16 -9.27 -9.84
N ARG A 67 27.72 -8.19 -10.41
CA ARG A 67 28.59 -7.20 -9.73
C ARG A 67 27.81 -5.94 -9.31
N ALA A 68 26.49 -5.98 -9.26
CA ALA A 68 25.65 -4.86 -8.82
C ALA A 68 24.74 -5.27 -7.66
N LEU A 69 24.52 -4.33 -6.74
CA LEU A 69 23.51 -4.41 -5.70
C LEU A 69 22.30 -3.58 -6.14
N GLN A 70 21.13 -4.21 -6.23
CA GLN A 70 19.88 -3.53 -6.49
C GLN A 70 19.02 -3.55 -5.23
N SER A 71 18.58 -2.37 -4.78
CA SER A 71 17.65 -2.19 -3.68
C SER A 71 16.37 -1.56 -4.20
N THR A 72 15.22 -2.11 -3.79
CA THR A 72 13.90 -1.56 -4.06
C THR A 72 13.20 -1.29 -2.73
N VAL A 73 12.74 -0.06 -2.53
CA VAL A 73 11.95 0.34 -1.36
C VAL A 73 10.61 0.89 -1.84
N LYS A 74 9.51 0.30 -1.40
CA LYS A 74 8.14 0.76 -1.68
C LYS A 74 7.54 1.35 -0.42
N LYS A 75 6.98 2.56 -0.55
CA LYS A 75 6.31 3.26 0.53
C LYS A 75 4.89 3.64 0.16
N GLU A 76 4.00 3.57 1.14
CA GLU A 76 2.66 4.15 1.11
C GLU A 76 2.60 5.32 2.10
N TYR A 77 1.90 6.39 1.75
CA TYR A 77 1.81 7.60 2.58
C TYR A 77 0.37 7.82 2.99
N LYS A 78 0.13 7.82 4.31
CA LYS A 78 -1.22 7.88 4.89
C LYS A 78 -1.22 8.60 6.23
N ASP A 79 -2.38 9.05 6.67
CA ASP A 79 -2.61 9.56 8.02
C ASP A 79 -3.99 9.16 8.55
N LEU A 80 -4.15 9.31 9.85
CA LEU A 80 -5.45 9.31 10.53
C LEU A 80 -5.66 10.69 11.16
N VAL A 81 -6.61 11.47 10.63
CA VAL A 81 -6.90 12.83 11.09
C VAL A 81 -8.40 13.00 11.29
N GLY A 82 -8.81 13.36 12.51
CA GLY A 82 -10.21 13.66 12.84
C GLY A 82 -11.18 12.52 12.51
N GLY A 83 -10.77 11.26 12.72
CA GLY A 83 -11.58 10.08 12.36
C GLY A 83 -11.64 9.77 10.87
N ASN A 84 -10.74 10.31 10.06
CA ASN A 84 -10.64 10.00 8.65
C ASN A 84 -9.24 9.46 8.31
N ILE A 85 -9.21 8.43 7.48
CA ILE A 85 -7.97 7.96 6.85
C ILE A 85 -7.73 8.82 5.62
N LEU A 86 -6.54 9.42 5.57
CA LEU A 86 -6.06 10.17 4.42
C LEU A 86 -5.03 9.32 3.69
N LEU A 87 -5.17 9.19 2.36
CA LEU A 87 -4.23 8.53 1.48
C LEU A 87 -3.60 9.58 0.57
N TYR A 88 -2.30 9.81 0.77
CA TYR A 88 -1.55 10.82 0.01
C TYR A 88 -0.95 10.22 -1.25
N GLY A 89 -0.68 8.92 -1.25
CA GLY A 89 -0.10 8.24 -2.41
C GLY A 89 0.89 7.14 -2.04
N LYS A 90 1.79 6.87 -2.98
CA LYS A 90 2.83 5.85 -2.84
C LYS A 90 4.07 6.22 -3.64
N SER A 91 5.19 5.62 -3.28
CA SER A 91 6.44 5.75 -4.02
C SER A 91 7.20 4.44 -4.08
N THR A 92 8.04 4.30 -5.10
CA THR A 92 9.07 3.28 -5.18
C THR A 92 10.41 3.92 -5.47
N THR A 93 11.40 3.61 -4.65
CA THR A 93 12.80 3.98 -4.87
C THR A 93 13.57 2.75 -5.31
N TYR A 94 14.25 2.85 -6.44
CA TYR A 94 15.19 1.85 -6.94
C TYR A 94 16.59 2.43 -6.84
N THR A 95 17.47 1.75 -6.12
CA THR A 95 18.89 2.08 -6.04
C THR A 95 19.68 0.94 -6.66
N GLN A 96 20.57 1.25 -7.58
CA GLN A 96 21.57 0.33 -8.08
C GLN A 96 22.94 0.88 -7.74
N THR A 97 23.77 0.05 -7.12
CA THR A 97 25.18 0.37 -6.86
C THR A 97 26.05 -0.72 -7.45
N VAL A 98 27.03 -0.35 -8.26
CA VAL A 98 27.99 -1.28 -8.85
C VAL A 98 29.18 -1.47 -7.92
N ASP A 99 29.67 -2.70 -7.85
CA ASP A 99 30.88 -3.06 -7.12
C ASP A 99 32.05 -2.14 -7.53
N PRO A 100 32.70 -1.44 -6.59
CA PRO A 100 33.75 -0.48 -6.91
C PRO A 100 34.94 -1.08 -7.67
N GLU A 101 35.32 -2.33 -7.39
CA GLU A 101 36.41 -3.00 -8.09
C GLU A 101 36.03 -3.30 -9.54
N PHE A 102 34.77 -3.69 -9.76
CA PHE A 102 34.26 -3.87 -11.11
C PHE A 102 34.10 -2.53 -11.84
N ALA A 103 33.62 -1.49 -11.16
CA ALA A 103 33.49 -0.14 -11.72
C ALA A 103 34.86 0.41 -12.19
N ALA A 104 35.94 0.09 -11.48
CA ALA A 104 37.30 0.48 -11.83
C ALA A 104 37.84 -0.20 -13.10
N THR A 105 37.20 -1.26 -13.60
CA THR A 105 37.59 -1.92 -14.86
C THR A 105 37.11 -1.18 -16.11
N PHE A 106 36.19 -0.21 -15.96
CA PHE A 106 35.67 0.54 -17.10
C PHE A 106 36.63 1.66 -17.53
N PRO A 107 36.71 1.96 -18.85
CA PRO A 107 37.55 3.04 -19.35
C PRO A 107 37.17 4.41 -18.74
N PRO A 108 38.12 5.34 -18.64
CA PRO A 108 37.82 6.73 -18.29
C PRO A 108 36.73 7.33 -19.20
N GLY A 109 35.75 8.01 -18.60
CA GLY A 109 34.61 8.60 -19.33
C GLY A 109 33.41 7.66 -19.53
N PHE A 110 33.49 6.41 -19.06
CA PHE A 110 32.32 5.53 -19.00
C PHE A 110 31.27 6.10 -18.03
N PRO A 111 29.96 6.14 -18.40
CA PRO A 111 28.92 6.70 -17.54
C PRO A 111 28.82 5.96 -16.20
N ALA A 112 28.47 6.69 -15.14
CA ALA A 112 28.18 6.09 -13.85
C ALA A 112 27.10 5.00 -14.01
N MET A 113 27.41 3.81 -13.50
CA MET A 113 26.53 2.65 -13.58
C MET A 113 25.59 2.56 -12.37
N ASP A 114 25.87 3.36 -11.35
CA ASP A 114 24.97 3.59 -10.24
C ASP A 114 23.73 4.32 -10.73
N LYS A 115 22.56 3.92 -10.22
CA LYS A 115 21.30 4.53 -10.58
C LYS A 115 20.44 4.74 -9.36
N LEU A 116 19.80 5.90 -9.29
CA LEU A 116 18.75 6.21 -8.34
C LEU A 116 17.50 6.61 -9.12
N ILE A 117 16.47 5.76 -9.06
CA ILE A 117 15.19 6.01 -9.69
C ILE A 117 14.14 6.15 -8.60
N PHE A 118 13.47 7.30 -8.56
CA PHE A 118 12.31 7.53 -7.71
C PHE A 118 11.06 7.62 -8.57
N VAL A 119 10.06 6.80 -8.29
CA VAL A 119 8.75 6.85 -8.94
C VAL A 119 7.71 7.11 -7.87
N SER A 120 6.85 8.11 -8.05
CA SER A 120 5.77 8.41 -7.12
C SER A 120 4.42 8.49 -7.82
N GLN A 121 3.37 8.26 -7.05
CA GLN A 121 1.98 8.55 -7.39
C GLN A 121 1.40 9.36 -6.24
N ALA A 122 1.19 10.66 -6.44
CA ALA A 122 0.62 11.56 -5.46
C ALA A 122 -0.88 11.79 -5.74
N TYR A 123 -1.68 11.89 -4.68
CA TYR A 123 -3.13 12.12 -4.73
C TYR A 123 -3.44 13.52 -4.22
N GLU A 124 -4.00 14.37 -5.07
CA GLU A 124 -4.33 15.75 -4.73
C GLU A 124 -5.76 16.14 -5.14
N PRO A 125 -6.63 16.51 -4.19
CA PRO A 125 -6.44 16.37 -2.74
C PRO A 125 -6.31 14.89 -2.33
N PRO A 126 -5.70 14.57 -1.16
CA PRO A 126 -5.63 13.21 -0.66
C PRO A 126 -7.02 12.56 -0.58
N PHE A 127 -7.12 11.28 -0.93
CA PHE A 127 -8.37 10.54 -0.68
C PHE A 127 -8.58 10.44 0.83
N THR A 128 -9.79 10.75 1.27
CA THR A 128 -10.19 10.91 2.66
C THR A 128 -11.43 10.08 2.88
N PHE A 129 -11.32 9.10 3.77
CA PHE A 129 -12.42 8.19 4.06
C PHE A 129 -12.68 8.12 5.57
N PRO A 130 -13.94 8.23 6.02
CA PRO A 130 -14.27 8.12 7.43
C PRO A 130 -14.02 6.71 7.97
N VAL A 131 -13.51 6.60 9.20
CA VAL A 131 -13.33 5.30 9.86
C VAL A 131 -14.62 4.75 10.45
N ASP A 132 -15.57 5.63 10.81
CA ASP A 132 -16.86 5.29 11.40
C ASP A 132 -17.96 5.33 10.33
N MET A 133 -17.99 4.31 9.49
CA MET A 133 -19.00 4.13 8.46
C MET A 133 -20.11 3.20 8.95
N LYS A 134 -21.35 3.49 8.57
CA LYS A 134 -22.50 2.59 8.75
C LYS A 134 -22.58 1.57 7.60
N PRO A 135 -23.18 0.38 7.80
CA PRO A 135 -23.28 -0.61 6.74
C PRO A 135 -24.04 -0.03 5.53
N GLY A 136 -23.51 -0.27 4.34
CA GLY A 136 -24.02 0.30 3.08
C GLY A 136 -23.64 1.76 2.82
N GLN A 137 -22.98 2.45 3.76
CA GLN A 137 -22.50 3.80 3.54
C GLN A 137 -21.38 3.81 2.50
N VAL A 138 -21.47 4.79 1.58
CA VAL A 138 -20.47 5.05 0.55
C VAL A 138 -19.86 6.43 0.79
N ALA A 139 -18.53 6.50 0.86
CA ALA A 139 -17.77 7.74 0.87
C ALA A 139 -17.06 7.88 -0.48
N SER A 140 -17.44 8.90 -1.25
CA SER A 140 -16.90 9.16 -2.59
C SER A 140 -16.15 10.50 -2.61
N GLN A 141 -14.97 10.51 -3.23
CA GLN A 141 -14.15 11.71 -3.37
C GLN A 141 -13.41 11.73 -4.70
N LYS A 142 -13.34 12.93 -5.30
CA LYS A 142 -12.50 13.20 -6.47
C LYS A 142 -11.10 13.62 -6.05
N SER A 143 -10.10 13.14 -6.79
CA SER A 143 -8.69 13.46 -6.66
C SER A 143 -8.06 13.55 -8.04
N THR A 144 -6.86 14.09 -8.11
CA THR A 144 -5.95 13.91 -9.24
C THR A 144 -4.83 12.97 -8.83
N ILE A 145 -4.47 12.01 -9.69
CA ILE A 145 -3.30 11.15 -9.50
C ILE A 145 -2.19 11.71 -10.38
N THR A 146 -1.14 12.25 -9.75
CA THR A 146 0.06 12.74 -10.44
C THR A 146 1.17 11.71 -10.29
N LYS A 147 1.64 11.18 -11.42
CA LYS A 147 2.79 10.28 -11.47
C LYS A 147 4.04 11.06 -11.84
N THR A 148 5.08 10.90 -11.04
CA THR A 148 6.40 11.50 -11.29
C THR A 148 7.44 10.40 -11.34
N LYS A 149 8.44 10.58 -12.20
CA LYS A 149 9.63 9.73 -12.25
C LYS A 149 10.86 10.62 -12.28
N VAL A 150 11.80 10.35 -11.39
CA VAL A 150 13.08 11.03 -11.28
C VAL A 150 14.16 9.98 -11.44
N VAL A 151 15.12 10.22 -12.32
CA VAL A 151 16.28 9.35 -12.57
C VAL A 151 17.53 10.20 -12.36
N ASP A 152 18.32 9.85 -11.36
CA ASP A 152 19.60 10.51 -11.04
C ASP A 152 19.46 12.05 -10.92
N GLY A 153 18.39 12.48 -10.25
CA GLY A 153 18.05 13.90 -10.06
C GLY A 153 17.34 14.58 -11.24
N ARG A 154 17.22 13.91 -12.39
CA ARG A 154 16.49 14.42 -13.56
C ARG A 154 15.04 13.94 -13.54
N SER A 155 14.10 14.88 -13.55
CA SER A 155 12.66 14.58 -13.59
C SER A 155 12.14 14.41 -15.02
N ASP A 156 11.43 13.30 -15.25
CA ASP A 156 10.54 13.15 -16.41
C ASP A 156 9.31 14.06 -16.25
N PRO A 157 8.66 14.50 -17.35
CA PRO A 157 7.39 15.23 -17.25
C PRO A 157 6.36 14.45 -16.44
N ALA A 158 5.75 15.13 -15.46
CA ALA A 158 4.71 14.51 -14.65
C ALA A 158 3.46 14.24 -15.50
N THR A 159 2.77 13.14 -15.21
CA THR A 159 1.49 12.82 -15.84
C THR A 159 0.39 12.86 -14.79
N SER A 160 -0.66 13.63 -15.04
CA SER A 160 -1.78 13.80 -14.12
C SER A 160 -3.06 13.30 -14.76
N ILE A 161 -3.82 12.52 -14.00
CA ILE A 161 -5.08 11.93 -14.46
C ILE A 161 -6.13 12.10 -13.35
N ALA A 162 -7.33 12.51 -13.72
CA ALA A 162 -8.43 12.62 -12.77
C ALA A 162 -8.81 11.24 -12.25
N ALA A 163 -9.15 11.17 -10.95
CA ALA A 163 -9.56 9.96 -10.29
C ALA A 163 -10.72 10.20 -9.32
N THR A 164 -11.54 9.17 -9.13
CA THR A 164 -12.58 9.13 -8.11
C THR A 164 -12.35 7.88 -7.27
N GLY A 165 -12.28 8.05 -5.96
CA GLY A 165 -12.19 6.96 -4.99
C GLY A 165 -13.51 6.83 -4.26
N GLU A 166 -14.04 5.62 -4.21
CA GLU A 166 -15.27 5.28 -3.50
C GLU A 166 -14.98 4.15 -2.52
N LEU A 167 -15.08 4.45 -1.21
CA LEU A 167 -15.03 3.45 -0.16
C LEU A 167 -16.46 3.13 0.28
N THR A 168 -16.81 1.85 0.28
CA THR A 168 -18.07 1.34 0.78
C THR A 168 -17.80 0.42 1.95
N TYR A 169 -18.41 0.69 3.10
CA TYR A 169 -18.44 -0.29 4.18
C TYR A 169 -19.65 -1.19 3.97
N VAL A 170 -19.40 -2.46 3.66
CA VAL A 170 -20.46 -3.42 3.33
C VAL A 170 -21.17 -3.88 4.61
N GLY A 171 -20.40 -4.15 5.66
CA GLY A 171 -20.92 -4.60 6.95
C GLY A 171 -19.95 -5.52 7.67
N ARG A 172 -20.41 -6.10 8.79
CA ARG A 172 -19.68 -7.13 9.52
C ARG A 172 -19.98 -8.52 8.97
N GLU A 173 -18.96 -9.36 8.92
CA GLU A 173 -19.14 -10.80 8.69
C GLU A 173 -18.10 -11.62 9.45
N LYS A 174 -18.46 -12.86 9.74
CA LYS A 174 -17.51 -13.86 10.26
C LYS A 174 -16.67 -14.40 9.11
N LEU A 175 -15.36 -14.41 9.30
CA LEU A 175 -14.40 -14.94 8.34
C LEU A 175 -13.57 -16.02 9.01
N GLU A 176 -13.59 -17.22 8.43
CA GLU A 176 -12.67 -18.29 8.79
C GLU A 176 -11.38 -18.17 8.00
N THR A 177 -10.26 -18.26 8.71
CA THR A 177 -8.90 -18.19 8.16
C THR A 177 -8.04 -19.28 8.81
N PRO A 178 -6.87 -19.61 8.24
CA PRO A 178 -5.89 -20.46 8.93
C PRO A 178 -5.39 -19.88 10.27
N LEU A 179 -5.55 -18.58 10.50
CA LEU A 179 -5.22 -17.91 11.77
C LEU A 179 -6.33 -18.08 12.83
N GLY A 180 -7.50 -18.61 12.45
CA GLY A 180 -8.70 -18.71 13.28
C GLY A 180 -9.92 -18.03 12.65
N THR A 181 -10.99 -17.97 13.43
CA THR A 181 -12.25 -17.31 13.06
C THR A 181 -12.28 -15.90 13.64
N PHE A 182 -12.60 -14.91 12.81
CA PHE A 182 -12.62 -13.50 13.19
C PHE A 182 -13.97 -12.87 12.83
N ASP A 183 -14.44 -11.98 13.70
CA ASP A 183 -15.40 -10.96 13.28
C ASP A 183 -14.65 -9.89 12.48
N THR A 184 -15.12 -9.59 11.26
CA THR A 184 -14.42 -8.72 10.32
C THR A 184 -15.33 -7.64 9.77
N CYS A 185 -14.74 -6.51 9.36
CA CYS A 185 -15.43 -5.56 8.48
C CYS A 185 -15.08 -5.85 7.03
N LYS A 186 -16.11 -6.03 6.20
CA LYS A 186 -15.96 -6.05 4.75
C LYS A 186 -16.05 -4.64 4.19
N LEU A 187 -15.02 -4.22 3.45
CA LEU A 187 -14.98 -2.96 2.72
C LEU A 187 -14.74 -3.21 1.23
N SER A 188 -15.24 -2.29 0.41
CA SER A 188 -14.99 -2.24 -1.03
C SER A 188 -14.44 -0.89 -1.40
N LEU A 189 -13.26 -0.85 -2.02
CA LEU A 189 -12.64 0.36 -2.56
C LEU A 189 -12.66 0.28 -4.08
N LYS A 190 -13.39 1.21 -4.69
CA LYS A 190 -13.38 1.43 -6.14
C LYS A 190 -12.56 2.67 -6.44
N ILE A 191 -11.56 2.53 -7.30
CA ILE A 191 -10.83 3.68 -7.86
C ILE A 191 -11.11 3.71 -9.35
N THR A 192 -11.78 4.78 -9.80
CA THR A 192 -11.99 5.11 -11.20
C THR A 192 -10.94 6.13 -11.62
N VAL A 193 -10.15 5.81 -12.64
CA VAL A 193 -9.16 6.74 -13.21
C VAL A 193 -9.60 7.06 -14.64
N GLY A 194 -9.73 8.33 -14.99
CA GLY A 194 -10.27 8.77 -16.28
C GLY A 194 -9.36 9.73 -17.04
N ALA A 195 -9.10 9.43 -18.30
CA ALA A 195 -8.54 10.38 -19.26
C ALA A 195 -9.59 10.63 -20.35
N SER A 196 -10.25 11.80 -20.30
CA SER A 196 -11.22 12.44 -21.23
C SER A 196 -12.29 11.59 -21.94
N VAL A 197 -11.99 10.39 -22.45
CA VAL A 197 -12.90 9.47 -23.17
C VAL A 197 -12.78 8.01 -22.68
N ILE A 198 -11.75 7.64 -21.91
CA ILE A 198 -11.56 6.28 -21.38
C ILE A 198 -11.40 6.34 -19.86
N SER A 199 -12.27 5.61 -19.14
CA SER A 199 -12.14 5.35 -17.71
C SER A 199 -11.72 3.90 -17.46
N THR A 200 -10.82 3.70 -16.50
CA THR A 200 -10.46 2.38 -15.96
C THR A 200 -10.90 2.31 -14.51
N ASP A 201 -11.68 1.27 -14.19
CA ASP A 201 -12.15 1.00 -12.84
C ASP A 201 -11.35 -0.15 -12.23
N ALA A 202 -10.83 0.06 -11.03
CA ALA A 202 -10.26 -0.99 -10.20
C ALA A 202 -11.05 -1.09 -8.89
N THR A 203 -11.80 -2.18 -8.72
CA THR A 203 -12.53 -2.48 -7.49
C THR A 203 -11.79 -3.54 -6.70
N ARG A 204 -11.54 -3.27 -5.42
CA ARG A 204 -10.93 -4.20 -4.48
C ARG A 204 -11.84 -4.38 -3.28
N GLU A 205 -12.07 -5.63 -2.90
CA GLU A 205 -12.70 -5.97 -1.64
C GLU A 205 -11.63 -6.37 -0.63
N PHE A 206 -11.85 -6.03 0.63
CA PHE A 206 -10.97 -6.42 1.72
C PHE A 206 -11.71 -6.57 3.04
N TRP A 207 -11.15 -7.43 3.90
CA TRP A 207 -11.68 -7.77 5.21
C TRP A 207 -10.66 -7.43 6.27
N LEU A 208 -11.06 -6.56 7.19
CA LEU A 208 -10.23 -6.15 8.31
C LEU A 208 -10.72 -6.81 9.59
N ALA A 209 -9.81 -7.34 10.41
CA ALA A 209 -10.16 -7.89 11.72
C ALA A 209 -10.75 -6.77 12.60
N ALA A 210 -11.92 -7.03 13.17
CA ALA A 210 -12.63 -6.03 13.97
C ALA A 210 -12.23 -6.03 15.44
N GLU A 211 -11.57 -7.10 15.88
CA GLU A 211 -11.18 -7.34 17.26
C GLU A 211 -10.04 -8.36 17.34
N GLY A 212 -9.60 -8.62 18.57
CA GLY A 212 -8.55 -9.59 18.85
C GLY A 212 -7.15 -9.07 18.55
N PRO A 213 -6.14 -9.96 18.54
CA PRO A 213 -4.73 -9.57 18.44
C PRO A 213 -4.37 -8.94 17.09
N TYR A 214 -5.22 -9.07 16.06
CA TYR A 214 -5.01 -8.55 14.71
C TYR A 214 -6.01 -7.43 14.35
N GLN A 215 -6.62 -6.78 15.35
CA GLN A 215 -7.54 -5.67 15.11
C GLN A 215 -6.94 -4.62 14.17
N GLY A 216 -7.68 -4.26 13.13
CA GLY A 216 -7.26 -3.33 12.08
C GLY A 216 -6.56 -4.00 10.89
N GLN A 217 -6.13 -5.25 11.03
CA GLN A 217 -5.30 -5.91 10.02
C GLN A 217 -6.11 -6.64 8.97
N LEU A 218 -5.53 -6.68 7.78
CA LEU A 218 -6.10 -7.28 6.59
C LEU A 218 -6.02 -8.80 6.67
N LEU A 219 -7.18 -9.48 6.63
CA LEU A 219 -7.29 -10.94 6.70
C LEU A 219 -7.61 -11.59 5.35
N LYS A 220 -8.27 -10.86 4.46
CA LYS A 220 -8.61 -11.28 3.10
C LYS A 220 -8.64 -10.06 2.20
N GLY A 221 -8.23 -10.20 0.96
CA GLY A 221 -8.33 -9.12 -0.01
C GLY A 221 -8.32 -9.64 -1.43
N GLY A 222 -8.64 -8.76 -2.38
CA GLY A 222 -8.64 -9.14 -3.79
C GLY A 222 -9.42 -8.19 -4.67
N ASP A 223 -9.34 -8.43 -5.98
CA ASP A 223 -10.35 -7.91 -6.90
C ASP A 223 -11.51 -8.92 -7.01
N THR A 224 -12.55 -8.56 -7.78
CA THR A 224 -13.74 -9.41 -7.95
C THR A 224 -13.45 -10.74 -8.65
N LYS A 225 -12.26 -10.92 -9.25
CA LYS A 225 -11.87 -12.12 -10.02
C LYS A 225 -10.82 -12.96 -9.30
N SER A 226 -10.10 -12.37 -8.35
CA SER A 226 -8.97 -12.97 -7.66
C SER A 226 -8.93 -12.47 -6.22
N SER A 227 -9.18 -13.38 -5.30
CA SER A 227 -9.05 -13.12 -3.87
C SER A 227 -7.93 -13.97 -3.27
N TRP A 228 -7.39 -13.48 -2.17
CA TRP A 228 -6.38 -14.11 -1.36
C TRP A 228 -6.78 -14.01 0.10
N LEU A 229 -6.31 -14.97 0.88
CA LEU A 229 -6.61 -15.15 2.29
C LEU A 229 -5.28 -15.22 3.06
N VAL A 230 -5.18 -14.48 4.16
CA VAL A 230 -3.99 -14.50 5.01
C VAL A 230 -3.89 -15.85 5.72
N THR A 231 -2.72 -16.46 5.62
CA THR A 231 -2.39 -17.77 6.21
C THR A 231 -1.48 -17.64 7.43
N LYS A 232 -0.65 -16.60 7.49
CA LYS A 232 0.21 -16.27 8.63
C LYS A 232 0.25 -14.76 8.83
N MET A 233 0.30 -14.31 10.07
CA MET A 233 0.47 -12.89 10.40
C MET A 233 1.27 -12.73 11.69
N THR A 234 2.17 -11.76 11.69
CA THR A 234 2.80 -11.17 12.87
C THR A 234 2.45 -9.69 12.90
N TYR A 235 1.89 -9.22 14.01
CA TYR A 235 1.52 -7.83 14.21
C TYR A 235 2.09 -7.32 15.52
N SER A 236 2.72 -6.15 15.49
CA SER A 236 3.28 -5.49 16.67
C SER A 236 2.87 -4.02 16.67
N PRO A 237 1.67 -3.70 17.21
CA PRO A 237 1.19 -2.32 17.36
C PRO A 237 2.04 -1.52 18.36
N LYS A 238 2.07 -0.21 18.18
CA LYS A 238 2.65 0.77 19.12
C LYS A 238 1.60 1.68 19.75
#